data_AF-A0A165JDR2-F1
#
_entry.id   AF-A0A165JDR2-F1
#
_cell.length_a   1.000
_cell.length_b   1.000
_cell.length_c   1.000
_cell.angle_alpha   90.00
_cell.angle_beta   90.00
_cell.angle_gamma   90.00
#
_symmetry.space_group_name_H-M   'P 1'
#
loop_
_entity.id
_entity.type
_entity.pdbx_description
1 polymer ?
#
loop_
_entity_poly.entity_id
_entity_poly.type
_entity_poly.pdbx_seq_one_letter_code
_entity_poly.pdbx_strand_id
1 'polypeptide(L)'
;TLAICACTPAVEQLLARGYFPCAPVRPSLAFNLKLLEFISIHSLNVAPNATAWAASLQQYWARRGLVAEYGDTFRKRLATALHWYLVLDNCAEVSVSQNLHRTWVSYRTADS
;
A
#
# COMPACT_ATOMS: atom_id res chain seq x y z
N THR A 1 17.62 -6.77 5.96
CA THR A 1 17.53 -5.79 7.06
C THR A 1 17.45 -4.39 6.47
N LEU A 2 16.66 -3.48 7.06
CA LEU A 2 16.55 -2.09 6.61
C LEU A 2 17.68 -1.26 7.23
N ALA A 3 18.30 -0.37 6.45
CA ALA A 3 19.35 0.54 6.92
C ALA A 3 18.74 1.92 7.17
N ILE A 4 18.13 2.13 8.34
CA ILE A 4 17.34 3.35 8.60
C ILE A 4 18.27 4.52 8.92
N CYS A 5 18.25 5.56 8.08
CA CYS A 5 18.87 6.86 8.35
C CYS A 5 17.93 7.98 7.92
N ALA A 6 18.19 9.22 8.34
CA ALA A 6 17.47 10.39 7.83
C ALA A 6 17.57 10.54 6.30
N CYS A 7 18.65 10.03 5.72
CA CYS A 7 18.91 9.98 4.28
C CYS A 7 18.11 8.92 3.51
N THR A 8 17.73 7.82 4.16
CA THR A 8 17.00 6.71 3.53
C THR A 8 15.92 6.23 4.49
N PRO A 9 14.75 6.88 4.49
CA PRO A 9 13.62 6.50 5.31
C PRO A 9 13.24 5.02 5.11
N ALA A 10 12.73 4.40 6.17
CA ALA A 10 12.28 3.00 6.12
C ALA A 10 11.20 2.78 5.04
N VAL A 11 10.33 3.78 4.84
CA VAL A 11 9.25 3.75 3.84
C VAL A 11 9.80 3.58 2.43
N GLU A 12 10.81 4.38 2.04
CA GLU A 12 11.41 4.30 0.71
C GLU A 12 12.07 2.94 0.46
N GLN A 13 12.78 2.42 1.45
CA GLN A 13 13.41 1.10 1.36
C GLN A 13 12.41 -0.06 1.28
N LEU A 14 11.24 0.08 1.92
CA LEU A 14 10.16 -0.89 1.83
C LEU A 14 9.50 -0.84 0.44
N LEU A 15 9.18 0.35 -0.05
CA LEU A 15 8.58 0.54 -1.37
C LEU A 15 9.49 0.02 -2.48
N ALA A 16 10.80 0.31 -2.41
CA ALA A 16 11.80 -0.22 -3.34
C ALA A 16 11.87 -1.75 -3.35
N ARG A 17 11.42 -2.40 -2.27
CA ARG A 17 11.34 -3.87 -2.13
C ARG A 17 9.95 -4.44 -2.42
N GLY A 18 9.00 -3.62 -2.85
CA GLY A 18 7.63 -4.06 -3.13
C GLY A 18 6.74 -4.20 -1.90
N TYR A 19 7.09 -3.54 -0.78
CA TYR A 19 6.33 -3.58 0.47
C TYR A 19 5.81 -2.19 0.85
N PHE A 20 4.62 -2.17 1.43
CA PHE A 20 3.96 -0.99 1.95
C PHE A 20 3.83 -1.06 3.47
N PRO A 21 4.23 -0.02 4.21
CA PRO A 21 4.14 -0.01 5.66
C PRO A 21 2.68 0.04 6.15
N CYS A 22 2.40 -0.55 7.32
CA CYS A 22 1.07 -0.49 7.92
C CYS A 22 0.67 0.90 8.42
N ALA A 23 1.64 1.79 8.63
CA ALA A 23 1.45 3.17 9.03
C ALA A 23 2.64 4.03 8.58
N PRO A 24 2.43 5.30 8.19
CA PRO A 24 3.48 6.16 7.64
C PRO A 24 4.53 6.58 8.67
N VAL A 25 4.14 6.79 9.94
CA VAL A 25 5.03 7.37 10.97
C VAL A 25 5.78 6.32 11.78
N ARG A 26 5.19 5.13 11.98
CA ARG A 26 5.79 4.07 12.81
C ARG A 26 5.42 2.68 12.30
N PRO A 27 6.08 2.19 11.23
CA PRO A 27 5.74 0.90 10.63
C PRO A 27 6.13 -0.24 11.56
N SER A 28 5.13 -0.98 12.04
CA SER A 28 5.33 -2.22 12.84
C SER A 28 5.16 -3.48 12.00
N LEU A 29 4.58 -3.34 10.82
CA LEU A 29 4.32 -4.40 9.86
C LEU A 29 4.38 -3.79 8.46
N ALA A 30 4.77 -4.60 7.48
CA ALA A 30 4.70 -4.21 6.07
C ALA A 30 3.96 -5.29 5.28
N PHE A 31 3.19 -4.86 4.29
CA PHE A 31 2.37 -5.70 3.43
C PHE A 31 2.92 -5.65 2.01
N ASN A 32 2.78 -6.73 1.25
CA ASN A 32 3.20 -6.71 -0.15
C ASN A 32 2.29 -5.77 -0.96
N LEU A 33 2.86 -4.92 -1.82
CA LEU A 33 2.10 -3.99 -2.66
C LEU A 33 1.07 -4.70 -3.54
N LYS A 34 1.46 -5.82 -4.16
CA LYS A 34 0.56 -6.62 -5.01
C LYS A 34 -0.62 -7.21 -4.24
N LEU A 35 -0.41 -7.53 -2.95
CA LEU A 35 -1.50 -7.98 -2.09
C LEU A 35 -2.48 -6.83 -1.81
N LEU A 36 -1.98 -5.63 -1.51
CA LEU A 36 -2.83 -4.47 -1.26
C LEU A 36 -3.58 -4.06 -2.53
N GLU A 37 -2.92 -4.04 -3.68
CA GLU A 37 -3.55 -3.81 -4.99
C GLU A 37 -4.69 -4.80 -5.24
N PHE A 38 -4.45 -6.09 -5.04
CA PHE A 38 -5.46 -7.13 -5.20
C PHE A 38 -6.66 -6.94 -4.28
N ILE A 39 -6.43 -6.62 -3.01
CA ILE A 39 -7.51 -6.36 -2.04
C ILE A 39 -8.29 -5.09 -2.41
N SER A 40 -7.61 -4.06 -2.90
CA SER A 40 -8.24 -2.81 -3.36
C SER A 40 -9.16 -3.07 -4.56
N ILE A 41 -8.68 -3.81 -5.58
CA ILE A 41 -9.50 -4.22 -6.73
C ILE A 41 -10.70 -5.06 -6.28
N HIS A 42 -10.50 -6.02 -5.37
CA HIS A 42 -11.60 -6.81 -4.83
C HIS A 42 -12.64 -5.96 -4.11
N SER A 43 -12.19 -4.93 -3.38
CA SER A 43 -13.06 -4.01 -2.63
C SER A 43 -13.93 -3.10 -3.51
N LEU A 44 -13.63 -3.00 -4.81
CA LEU A 44 -14.50 -2.33 -5.79
C LEU A 44 -15.69 -3.22 -6.21
N ASN A 45 -15.53 -4.54 -6.10
CA ASN A 45 -16.52 -5.54 -6.53
C ASN A 45 -17.37 -6.06 -5.37
N VAL A 46 -16.86 -5.95 -4.14
CA VAL A 46 -17.51 -6.41 -2.91
C VAL A 46 -17.21 -5.39 -1.80
N ALA A 47 -18.17 -5.12 -0.91
CA ALA A 47 -17.98 -4.17 0.19
C ALA A 47 -16.66 -4.44 0.96
N PRO A 48 -15.86 -3.39 1.27
CA PRO A 48 -14.53 -3.55 1.85
C PRO A 48 -14.59 -4.27 3.20
N ASN A 49 -14.09 -5.50 3.24
CA ASN A 49 -14.17 -6.37 4.40
C ASN A 49 -12.78 -6.68 4.98
N ALA A 50 -12.05 -5.65 5.44
CA ALA A 50 -10.74 -5.83 6.08
C ALA A 50 -10.73 -6.94 7.15
N THR A 51 -11.86 -7.18 7.83
CA THR A 51 -12.08 -8.34 8.72
C THR A 51 -11.97 -9.69 8.00
N ALA A 52 -12.65 -9.88 6.87
CA ALA A 52 -12.64 -11.15 6.15
C ALA A 52 -11.27 -11.39 5.50
N TRP A 53 -10.63 -10.35 4.96
CA TRP A 53 -9.25 -10.44 4.49
C TRP A 53 -8.28 -10.79 5.60
N ALA A 54 -8.41 -10.14 6.77
CA ALA A 54 -7.57 -10.43 7.92
C ALA A 54 -7.70 -11.90 8.35
N ALA A 55 -8.94 -12.38 8.51
CA ALA A 55 -9.23 -13.76 8.86
C ALA A 55 -8.69 -14.76 7.82
N SER A 56 -8.88 -14.48 6.53
CA SER A 56 -8.41 -15.33 5.43
C SER A 56 -6.88 -15.45 5.41
N LEU A 57 -6.16 -14.34 5.59
CA LEU A 57 -4.70 -14.33 5.65
C LEU A 57 -4.18 -15.04 6.90
N GLN A 58 -4.79 -14.81 8.06
CA GLN A 58 -4.44 -15.52 9.30
C GLN A 58 -4.66 -17.03 9.17
N GLN A 59 -5.77 -17.45 8.57
CA GLN A 59 -6.04 -18.86 8.31
C GLN A 59 -5.04 -19.45 7.29
N TYR A 60 -4.69 -18.71 6.24
CA TYR A 60 -3.69 -19.12 5.26
C TYR A 60 -2.32 -19.35 5.91
N TRP A 61 -1.89 -18.47 6.82
CA TRP A 61 -0.65 -18.64 7.56
C TRP A 61 -0.71 -19.77 8.58
N ALA A 62 -1.82 -19.91 9.31
CA ALA A 62 -2.02 -21.00 10.26
C ALA A 62 -1.89 -22.37 9.59
N ARG A 63 -2.47 -22.55 8.38
CA ARG A 63 -2.35 -23.79 7.59
C ARG A 63 -0.92 -24.13 7.18
N ARG A 64 -0.01 -23.14 7.18
CA ARG A 64 1.41 -23.32 6.84
C ARG A 64 2.31 -23.41 8.07
N GLY A 65 1.74 -23.50 9.27
CA GLY A 65 2.50 -23.52 10.52
C GLY A 65 3.15 -22.17 10.86
N LEU A 66 2.78 -21.09 10.15
CA LEU A 66 3.23 -19.74 10.46
C LEU A 66 2.31 -19.20 11.56
N VAL A 67 2.81 -19.18 12.80
CA VAL A 67 2.08 -18.65 13.95
C VAL A 67 1.91 -17.14 13.76
N ALA A 68 0.68 -16.71 13.50
CA ALA A 68 0.31 -15.32 13.33
C ALA A 68 -0.75 -14.93 14.36
N GLU A 69 -0.43 -15.11 15.66
CA GLU A 69 -1.23 -14.54 16.75
C GLU A 69 -1.07 -13.02 16.76
N TYR A 70 -1.82 -12.36 15.91
CA TYR A 70 -1.95 -10.91 15.93
C TYR A 70 -3.32 -10.47 16.45
N GLY A 71 -4.24 -11.40 16.73
CA GLY A 71 -5.60 -11.10 17.18
C GLY A 71 -6.26 -9.97 16.39
N ASP A 72 -6.94 -9.07 17.09
CA ASP A 72 -7.56 -7.87 16.51
C ASP A 72 -6.56 -6.84 15.96
N THR A 73 -5.26 -6.94 16.30
CA THR A 73 -4.25 -5.96 15.87
C THR A 73 -3.89 -6.09 14.40
N PHE A 74 -3.94 -7.30 13.82
CA PHE A 74 -3.66 -7.50 12.40
C PHE A 74 -4.72 -6.87 11.51
N ARG A 75 -6.00 -7.09 11.83
CA ARG A 75 -7.12 -6.46 11.13
C ARG A 75 -6.98 -4.94 11.10
N LYS A 76 -6.67 -4.32 12.24
CA LYS A 76 -6.44 -2.87 12.33
C LYS A 76 -5.27 -2.44 11.45
N ARG A 77 -4.12 -3.14 11.52
CA ARG A 77 -2.93 -2.82 10.70
C ARG A 77 -3.19 -2.98 9.21
N LEU A 78 -3.92 -4.01 8.79
CA LEU A 78 -4.32 -4.23 7.40
C LEU A 78 -5.25 -3.12 6.94
N ALA A 79 -6.27 -2.76 7.73
CA ALA A 79 -7.19 -1.67 7.41
C ALA A 79 -6.44 -0.33 7.27
N THR A 80 -5.51 -0.02 8.18
CA THR A 80 -4.68 1.18 8.10
C THR A 80 -3.76 1.16 6.87
N ALA A 81 -3.14 0.03 6.56
CA ALA A 81 -2.32 -0.13 5.36
C ALA A 81 -3.12 0.11 4.08
N LEU A 82 -4.30 -0.50 3.96
CA LEU A 82 -5.19 -0.35 2.81
C LEU A 82 -5.64 1.11 2.65
N HIS A 83 -6.01 1.77 3.75
CA HIS A 83 -6.39 3.18 3.70
C HIS A 83 -5.25 4.06 3.13
N TRP A 84 -4.04 3.93 3.66
CA TRP A 84 -2.91 4.74 3.19
C TRP A 84 -2.42 4.34 1.80
N TYR A 85 -2.55 3.07 1.43
CA TYR A 85 -2.28 2.60 0.08
C TYR A 85 -3.22 3.29 -0.93
N LEU A 86 -4.53 3.28 -0.67
CA LEU A 86 -5.51 3.93 -1.53
C LEU A 86 -5.29 5.45 -1.63
N VAL A 87 -4.95 6.10 -0.52
CA VAL A 87 -4.58 7.53 -0.53
C VAL A 87 -3.36 7.77 -1.42
N LEU A 88 -2.30 6.97 -1.28
CA LEU A 88 -1.10 7.11 -2.10
C LEU A 88 -1.39 6.86 -3.59
N ASP A 89 -2.16 5.82 -3.90
CA ASP A 89 -2.52 5.43 -5.26
C ASP A 89 -3.30 6.55 -5.96
N ASN A 90 -4.34 7.08 -5.30
CA ASN A 90 -5.10 8.23 -5.79
C ASN A 90 -4.21 9.47 -5.98
N CYS A 91 -3.33 9.77 -5.01
CA CYS A 91 -2.40 10.90 -5.13
C CYS A 91 -1.40 10.72 -6.29
N ALA A 92 -0.95 9.49 -6.54
CA ALA A 92 -0.07 9.16 -7.64
C ALA A 92 -0.77 9.35 -8.99
N GLU A 93 -2.00 8.83 -9.14
CA GLU A 93 -2.81 9.01 -10.35
C GLU A 93 -3.04 10.50 -10.67
N VAL A 94 -3.41 11.29 -9.66
CA VAL A 94 -3.59 12.74 -9.81
C VAL A 94 -2.29 13.42 -10.22
N SER A 95 -1.17 13.08 -9.58
CA SER A 95 0.14 13.66 -9.88
C SER A 95 0.60 13.33 -11.31
N VAL A 96 0.42 12.08 -11.75
CA VAL A 96 0.75 11.65 -13.11
C VAL A 96 -0.12 12.39 -14.12
N SER A 97 -1.44 12.46 -13.88
CA SER A 97 -2.38 13.15 -14.76
C SER A 97 -2.05 14.64 -14.92
N GLN A 98 -1.70 15.32 -13.82
CA GLN A 98 -1.29 16.72 -13.84
C GLN A 98 0.04 16.94 -14.57
N ASN A 99 1.03 16.07 -14.35
CA ASN A 99 2.32 16.16 -15.03
C ASN A 99 2.16 15.94 -16.54
N LEU A 100 1.38 14.94 -16.94
CA LEU A 100 1.04 14.73 -18.35
C LEU A 100 0.37 15.96 -18.94
N HIS A 101 -0.66 16.52 -18.29
CA HIS A 101 -1.33 17.72 -18.80
C HIS A 101 -0.34 18.89 -19.02
N ARG A 102 0.57 19.12 -18.08
CA ARG A 102 1.60 20.17 -18.17
C ARG A 102 2.58 19.94 -19.33
N THR A 103 3.06 18.71 -19.50
CA THR A 103 3.98 18.39 -20.61
C THR A 103 3.27 18.54 -21.95
N TRP A 104 2.06 18.02 -22.10
CA TRP A 104 1.26 18.15 -23.33
C TRP A 104 0.99 19.60 -23.72
N VAL A 105 0.64 20.47 -22.77
CA VAL A 105 0.45 21.90 -23.02
C VAL A 105 1.76 22.55 -23.48
N SER A 106 2.88 22.25 -22.83
CA SER A 106 4.19 22.82 -23.20
C SER A 106 4.62 22.43 -24.61
N TYR A 107 4.41 21.17 -25.02
CA TYR A 107 4.68 20.73 -26.39
C TYR A 107 3.82 21.50 -27.41
N ARG A 108 2.52 21.63 -27.16
CA ARG A 108 1.61 22.34 -28.08
C ARG A 108 1.97 23.82 -28.27
N THR A 109 2.45 24.48 -27.22
CA THR A 109 2.88 25.89 -27.29
C THR A 109 4.25 26.09 -27.93
N ALA A 110 5.08 25.04 -28.04
CA ALA A 110 6.40 25.12 -28.69
C ALA A 110 6.33 24.93 -30.22
N ASP A 111 5.24 24.32 -30.71
CA ASP A 111 4.98 24.08 -32.15
C ASP A 111 4.13 25.19 -32.81
N SER A 112 3.87 26.31 -32.11
CA SER A 112 3.10 27.47 -32.59
C SER A 112 3.97 28.72 -32.65
#